data_AF-A0A1X3GT20-F1
#
_entry.id   AF-A0A1X3GT20-F1
#
_cell.length_a   1.000
_cell.length_b   1.000
_cell.length_c   1.000
_cell.angle_alpha   90.00
_cell.angle_beta   90.00
_cell.angle_gamma   90.00
#
_symmetry.space_group_name_H-M   'P 1'
#
loop_
_entity.id
_entity.type
_entity.pdbx_description
1 polymer ?
#
loop_
_entity_poly.entity_id
_entity_poly.type
_entity_poly.pdbx_seq_one_letter_code
_entity_poly.pdbx_strand_id
1 'polypeptide(L)'
;MAKKSDKGSGYGKPPQHTRFKPGQSGNPRGRPKGSLNFTTDLKTVLLAPVAVNDGGRSRRVTTQKAALLRLREKALKGDVRALDRFLSLAMAMSVGSAEETATSLPPEDQAILEAYRRDVLADADATTASQRDEEDAT
;
A
#
# COMPACT_ATOMS: atom_id res chain seq x y z
N MET A 1 35.87 16.60 42.74
CA MET A 1 35.90 15.26 42.08
C MET A 1 34.47 14.88 41.71
N ALA A 2 34.15 14.76 40.43
CA ALA A 2 32.78 14.57 39.97
C ALA A 2 32.34 13.09 40.09
N LYS A 3 31.15 12.88 40.68
CA LYS A 3 30.55 11.61 41.06
C LYS A 3 30.19 10.79 39.81
N LYS A 4 30.88 9.65 39.61
CA LYS A 4 30.62 8.69 38.54
C LYS A 4 29.28 7.99 38.84
N SER A 5 28.23 8.32 38.10
CA SER A 5 26.92 7.69 38.28
C SER A 5 26.93 6.29 37.68
N ASP A 6 26.95 5.30 38.57
CA ASP A 6 26.78 3.89 38.29
C ASP A 6 25.33 3.64 37.80
N LYS A 7 25.14 3.63 36.47
CA LYS A 7 23.88 3.25 35.84
C LYS A 7 23.88 1.72 35.71
N GLY A 8 23.49 1.05 36.80
CA GLY A 8 23.57 -0.38 37.02
C GLY A 8 23.22 -1.25 35.81
N SER A 9 24.18 -2.12 35.46
CA SER A 9 24.02 -3.26 34.56
C SER A 9 23.20 -4.34 35.25
N GLY A 10 21.91 -4.43 34.92
CA GLY A 10 21.02 -5.50 35.35
C GLY A 10 20.29 -6.11 34.16
N TYR A 11 19.53 -7.18 34.37
CA TYR A 11 18.71 -7.80 33.32
C TYR A 11 17.79 -6.76 32.66
N GLY A 12 17.78 -6.69 31.33
CA GLY A 12 17.01 -5.71 30.56
C GLY A 12 17.56 -4.27 30.54
N LYS A 13 18.73 -4.01 31.14
CA LYS A 13 19.35 -2.66 31.18
C LYS A 13 20.72 -2.69 30.48
N PRO A 14 20.77 -2.73 29.13
CA PRO A 14 22.04 -2.75 28.41
C PRO A 14 22.84 -1.45 28.67
N PRO A 15 24.18 -1.49 28.72
CA PRO A 15 25.00 -0.32 28.99
C PRO A 15 24.76 0.82 28.00
N GLN A 16 24.68 2.06 28.47
CA GLN A 16 24.32 3.20 27.60
C GLN A 16 25.32 3.43 26.45
N HIS A 17 26.60 3.13 26.67
CA HIS A 17 27.67 3.35 25.70
C HIS A 17 27.66 2.33 24.54
N THR A 18 26.98 1.19 24.68
CA THR A 18 26.86 0.16 23.63
C THR A 18 25.50 0.18 22.91
N ARG A 19 24.54 1.02 23.35
CA ARG A 19 23.23 1.13 22.70
C ARG A 19 23.37 1.81 21.33
N PHE A 20 22.64 1.30 20.33
CA PHE A 20 22.53 1.99 19.04
C PHE A 20 21.78 3.31 19.19
N LYS A 21 22.23 4.33 18.46
CA LYS A 21 21.55 5.63 18.43
C LYS A 21 20.28 5.53 17.58
N PRO A 22 19.17 6.16 17.98
CA PRO A 22 17.97 6.21 17.16
C PRO A 22 18.30 6.79 15.77
N GLY A 23 17.80 6.16 14.72
CA GLY A 23 18.06 6.54 13.32
C GLY A 23 19.35 5.99 12.70
N GLN A 24 20.25 5.40 13.50
CA GLN A 24 21.49 4.79 13.01
C GLN A 24 21.40 3.26 13.05
N SER A 25 21.60 2.60 11.91
CA SER A 25 21.76 1.15 11.86
C SER A 25 23.01 0.73 12.62
N GLY A 26 22.92 -0.34 13.41
CA GLY A 26 24.08 -0.97 14.07
C GLY A 26 25.10 -1.55 13.09
N ASN A 27 24.69 -1.80 11.84
CA ASN A 27 25.57 -2.12 10.73
C ASN A 27 25.41 -1.06 9.62
N PRO A 28 26.24 -0.01 9.58
CA PRO A 28 26.20 1.02 8.54
C PRO A 28 26.50 0.50 7.13
N ARG A 29 27.21 -0.63 7.02
CA ARG A 29 27.49 -1.34 5.75
C ARG A 29 26.41 -2.37 5.37
N GLY A 30 25.37 -2.51 6.19
CA GLY A 30 24.21 -3.34 5.89
C GLY A 30 23.43 -2.82 4.68
N ARG A 31 22.38 -3.54 4.27
CA ARG A 31 21.58 -3.17 3.10
C ARG A 31 20.99 -1.75 3.30
N PRO A 32 21.35 -0.76 2.47
CA PRO A 32 20.89 0.60 2.65
C PRO A 32 19.37 0.66 2.50
N LYS A 33 18.73 1.56 3.26
CA LYS A 33 17.30 1.84 3.10
C LYS A 33 17.07 2.36 1.68
N GLY A 34 16.16 1.72 0.95
CA GLY A 34 15.88 2.07 -0.45
C GLY A 34 16.79 1.41 -1.48
N SER A 35 17.61 0.42 -1.09
CA SER A 35 18.38 -0.35 -2.07
C SER A 35 17.49 -0.92 -3.18
N LEU A 36 17.85 -0.59 -4.42
CA LEU A 36 17.22 -1.02 -5.66
C LEU A 36 16.84 -2.50 -5.57
N ASN A 37 15.55 -2.78 -5.69
CA ASN A 37 15.03 -4.13 -5.90
C ASN A 37 14.42 -4.18 -7.31
N PHE A 38 14.21 -5.39 -7.82
CA PHE A 38 13.68 -5.54 -9.18
C PHE A 38 12.36 -4.78 -9.39
N THR A 39 11.52 -4.66 -8.35
CA THR A 39 10.24 -3.96 -8.44
C THR A 39 10.39 -2.44 -8.50
N THR A 40 11.37 -1.85 -7.81
CA THR A 40 11.70 -0.42 -7.92
C THR A 40 12.28 -0.11 -9.29
N ASP A 41 13.14 -0.97 -9.82
CA ASP A 41 13.75 -0.77 -11.13
C ASP A 41 12.71 -0.85 -12.23
N LEU A 42 11.85 -1.87 -12.19
CA LEU A 42 10.75 -2.03 -13.12
C LEU A 42 9.81 -0.81 -13.11
N LYS A 43 9.42 -0.33 -11.92
CA LYS A 43 8.59 0.88 -11.80
C LYS A 43 9.28 2.10 -12.41
N THR A 44 10.57 2.28 -12.14
CA THR A 44 11.36 3.40 -12.67
C THR A 44 11.43 3.36 -14.20
N VAL A 45 11.69 2.17 -14.77
CA VAL A 45 11.72 1.97 -16.22
C VAL A 45 10.36 2.22 -16.85
N LEU A 46 9.27 1.71 -16.27
CA LEU A 46 7.92 1.91 -16.79
C LEU A 46 7.48 3.39 -16.81
N LEU A 47 7.92 4.16 -15.80
CA LEU A 47 7.62 5.59 -15.67
C LEU A 47 8.56 6.49 -16.49
N ALA A 48 9.72 5.98 -16.92
CA ALA A 48 10.68 6.75 -17.69
C ALA A 48 10.06 7.26 -19.02
N PRO A 49 10.28 8.54 -19.39
CA PRO A 49 9.65 9.14 -20.57
C PRO A 49 10.41 8.83 -21.87
N VAL A 50 9.72 8.28 -22.85
CA VAL A 50 10.20 7.96 -24.20
C VAL A 50 9.50 8.83 -25.26
N ALA A 51 10.19 9.10 -26.37
CA ALA A 51 9.61 9.79 -27.51
C ALA A 51 8.83 8.80 -28.39
N VAL A 52 7.58 9.11 -28.68
CA VAL A 52 6.70 8.33 -29.56
C VAL A 52 6.16 9.27 -30.64
N ASN A 53 6.16 8.80 -31.88
CA ASN A 53 5.61 9.53 -33.01
C ASN A 53 4.16 9.08 -33.23
N ASP A 54 3.21 9.99 -33.11
CA ASP A 54 1.79 9.72 -33.23
C ASP A 54 1.21 10.67 -34.28
N GLY A 55 0.79 10.12 -35.43
CA GLY A 55 0.24 10.93 -36.53
C GLY A 55 1.18 12.02 -37.06
N GLY A 56 2.50 11.78 -37.04
CA GLY A 56 3.52 12.73 -37.52
C GLY A 56 3.97 13.79 -36.51
N ARG A 57 3.43 13.78 -35.28
CA ARG A 57 3.90 14.62 -34.17
C ARG A 57 4.63 13.77 -33.14
N SER A 58 5.85 14.18 -32.81
CA SER A 58 6.64 13.56 -31.74
C SER A 58 6.16 14.05 -30.38
N ARG A 59 5.79 13.13 -29.49
CA ARG A 59 5.39 13.42 -28.11
C ARG A 59 6.17 12.57 -27.12
N ARG A 60 6.46 13.13 -25.93
CA ARG A 60 7.04 12.37 -24.82
C ARG A 60 5.94 11.75 -23.97
N VAL A 61 5.98 10.44 -23.78
CA VAL A 61 5.05 9.67 -22.96
C VAL A 61 5.84 8.66 -22.11
N THR A 62 5.26 8.13 -21.04
CA THR A 62 5.91 7.08 -20.25
C THR A 62 6.12 5.81 -21.07
N THR A 63 7.15 5.03 -20.73
CA THR A 63 7.45 3.74 -21.38
C THR A 63 6.25 2.80 -21.34
N GLN A 64 5.54 2.75 -20.21
CA GLN A 64 4.31 1.96 -20.08
C GLN A 64 3.25 2.38 -21.12
N LYS A 65 2.98 3.68 -21.25
CA LYS A 65 2.01 4.19 -22.21
C LYS A 65 2.45 3.93 -23.65
N ALA A 66 3.74 4.13 -23.94
CA ALA A 66 4.31 3.83 -25.24
C ALA A 66 4.15 2.34 -25.63
N ALA A 67 4.42 1.43 -24.69
CA ALA A 67 4.25 -0.01 -24.91
C ALA A 67 2.80 -0.37 -25.22
N LEU A 68 1.83 0.20 -24.51
CA LEU A 68 0.40 -0.01 -24.79
C LEU A 68 -0.02 0.53 -26.17
N LEU A 69 0.47 1.71 -26.57
CA LEU A 69 0.22 2.27 -27.89
C LEU A 69 0.77 1.35 -29.00
N ARG A 70 1.99 0.84 -28.83
CA ARG A 70 2.59 -0.12 -29.77
C ARG A 70 1.84 -1.44 -29.81
N LEU A 71 1.40 -1.95 -28.66
CA LEU A 71 0.62 -3.18 -28.58
C LEU A 71 -0.70 -3.03 -29.35
N ARG A 72 -1.41 -1.91 -29.15
CA ARG A 72 -2.61 -1.55 -29.88
C ARG A 72 -2.35 -1.47 -31.40
N GLU A 73 -1.31 -0.76 -31.82
CA GLU A 73 -0.96 -0.65 -33.25
C GLU A 73 -0.71 -2.03 -33.89
N LYS A 74 0.01 -2.92 -33.21
CA LYS A 74 0.26 -4.29 -33.70
C LYS A 74 -1.02 -5.10 -33.79
N ALA A 75 -1.89 -5.04 -32.78
CA ALA A 75 -3.19 -5.70 -32.79
C ALA A 75 -4.05 -5.22 -33.97
N LEU A 76 -4.13 -3.91 -34.19
CA LEU A 76 -4.90 -3.32 -35.31
C LEU A 76 -4.31 -3.67 -36.69
N LYS A 77 -3.02 -4.01 -36.76
CA LYS A 77 -2.37 -4.50 -37.98
C LYS A 77 -2.54 -6.01 -38.22
N GLY A 78 -3.29 -6.72 -37.38
CA GLY A 78 -3.60 -8.14 -37.56
C GLY A 78 -2.66 -9.11 -36.87
N ASP A 79 -1.78 -8.66 -35.97
CA ASP A 79 -1.01 -9.57 -35.11
C ASP A 79 -1.95 -10.20 -34.07
N VAL A 80 -2.36 -11.45 -34.30
CA VAL A 80 -3.31 -12.19 -33.46
C VAL A 80 -2.83 -12.26 -32.01
N ARG A 81 -1.54 -12.50 -31.77
CA ARG A 81 -0.99 -12.56 -30.41
C ARG A 81 -1.05 -11.21 -29.71
N ALA A 82 -0.80 -10.13 -30.44
CA ALA A 82 -0.94 -8.77 -29.90
C ALA A 82 -2.41 -8.46 -29.58
N LEU A 83 -3.34 -8.89 -30.44
CA LEU A 83 -4.78 -8.73 -30.24
C LEU A 83 -5.26 -9.49 -29.00
N ASP A 84 -4.88 -10.76 -28.84
CA ASP A 84 -5.22 -11.57 -27.66
C ASP A 84 -4.73 -10.92 -26.37
N ARG A 85 -3.48 -10.44 -26.35
CA ARG A 85 -2.91 -9.75 -25.18
C ARG A 85 -3.60 -8.44 -24.88
N PHE A 86 -3.93 -7.67 -25.91
CA PHE A 86 -4.64 -6.40 -25.75
C PHE A 86 -6.06 -6.61 -25.20
N LEU A 87 -6.79 -7.59 -25.74
CA LEU A 87 -8.12 -7.96 -25.24
C LEU A 87 -8.07 -8.52 -23.81
N SER A 88 -7.07 -9.33 -23.48
CA SER A 88 -6.86 -9.83 -22.12
C SER A 88 -6.66 -8.69 -21.11
N LEU A 89 -5.88 -7.67 -21.46
CA LEU A 89 -5.70 -6.47 -20.62
C LEU A 89 -7.01 -5.66 -20.48
N ALA A 90 -7.77 -5.52 -21.56
CA ALA A 90 -9.07 -4.84 -21.53
C ALA A 90 -10.09 -5.57 -20.64
N MET A 91 -10.14 -6.90 -20.73
CA MET A 91 -11.00 -7.72 -19.86
C MET A 91 -10.60 -7.61 -18.38
N ALA A 92 -9.30 -7.65 -18.07
CA ALA A 92 -8.82 -7.49 -16.69
C ALA A 92 -9.24 -6.15 -16.07
N MET A 93 -9.33 -5.08 -16.86
CA MET A 93 -9.88 -3.80 -16.40
C MET A 93 -11.39 -3.84 -16.17
N SER A 94 -12.15 -4.55 -17.01
CA SER A 94 -13.60 -4.68 -16.84
C SER A 94 -14.01 -5.53 -15.63
N VAL A 95 -13.23 -6.55 -15.28
CA VAL A 95 -13.49 -7.37 -14.08
C VAL A 95 -13.18 -6.59 -12.80
N GLY A 96 -12.25 -5.63 -12.85
CA GLY A 96 -11.99 -4.71 -11.74
C GLY A 96 -13.07 -3.66 -11.50
N SER A 97 -13.97 -3.41 -12.46
CA SER A 97 -15.16 -2.55 -12.24
C SER A 97 -16.36 -3.35 -11.72
N ALA A 98 -16.20 -4.63 -11.42
CA ALA A 98 -17.19 -5.45 -10.73
C ALA A 98 -17.26 -5.15 -9.20
N GLU A 99 -16.81 -3.97 -8.76
CA GLU A 99 -17.18 -3.45 -7.44
C GLU A 99 -18.68 -3.17 -7.34
N GLU A 100 -19.41 -3.03 -8.46
CA GLU A 100 -20.87 -2.87 -8.43
C GLU A 100 -21.64 -4.18 -8.14
N THR A 101 -21.07 -5.36 -8.44
CA THR A 101 -21.70 -6.65 -8.06
C THR A 101 -21.37 -7.07 -6.62
N ALA A 102 -20.55 -6.32 -5.88
CA ALA A 102 -20.27 -6.56 -4.46
C ALA A 102 -21.36 -6.05 -3.51
N THR A 103 -22.42 -5.39 -4.02
CA THR A 103 -23.47 -4.79 -3.17
C THR A 103 -24.56 -5.77 -2.74
N SER A 104 -24.56 -7.01 -3.26
CA SER A 104 -25.51 -8.05 -2.82
C SER A 104 -24.83 -9.04 -1.88
N LEU A 105 -24.60 -8.64 -0.63
CA LEU A 105 -24.31 -9.61 0.43
C LEU A 105 -25.50 -10.56 0.58
N PRO A 106 -25.27 -11.88 0.78
CA PRO A 106 -26.34 -12.80 1.16
C PRO A 106 -27.09 -12.25 2.39
N PRO A 107 -28.41 -12.49 2.50
CA PRO A 107 -29.21 -11.95 3.60
C PRO A 107 -28.73 -12.41 4.98
N GLU A 108 -28.08 -13.56 5.04
CA GLU A 108 -27.48 -14.12 6.26
C GLU A 108 -26.25 -13.32 6.73
N ASP A 109 -25.35 -12.97 5.81
CA ASP A 109 -24.18 -12.14 6.10
C ASP A 109 -24.58 -10.73 6.53
N GLN A 110 -25.64 -10.17 5.93
CA GLN A 110 -26.22 -8.89 6.35
C GLN A 110 -26.76 -8.96 7.78
N ALA A 111 -27.48 -10.01 8.14
CA ALA A 111 -28.02 -10.20 9.48
C ALA A 111 -26.91 -10.31 10.55
N ILE A 112 -25.79 -10.98 10.23
CA ILE A 112 -24.63 -11.09 11.12
C ILE A 112 -23.99 -9.72 11.36
N LEU A 113 -23.80 -8.92 10.31
CA LEU A 113 -23.23 -7.57 10.43
C LEU A 113 -24.16 -6.62 11.21
N GLU A 114 -25.46 -6.73 11.02
CA GLU A 114 -26.45 -5.96 11.78
C GLU A 114 -26.48 -6.35 13.26
N ALA A 115 -26.32 -7.64 13.58
CA ALA A 115 -26.20 -8.11 14.95
C ALA A 115 -24.92 -7.56 15.60
N TYR A 116 -23.77 -7.70 14.93
CA TYR A 116 -22.50 -7.15 15.41
C TYR A 116 -22.56 -5.63 15.63
N ARG A 117 -23.22 -4.90 14.71
CA ARG A 117 -23.41 -3.45 14.85
C ARG A 117 -24.25 -3.10 16.07
N ARG A 118 -25.31 -3.88 16.36
CA ARG A 118 -26.13 -3.68 17.56
C ARG A 118 -25.32 -3.91 18.84
N ASP A 119 -24.52 -4.96 18.88
CA ASP A 119 -23.72 -5.31 20.06
C ASP A 119 -22.62 -4.27 20.33
N VAL A 120 -21.88 -3.86 19.30
CA VAL A 120 -20.80 -2.85 19.44
C VAL A 120 -21.34 -1.47 19.81
N LEU A 121 -22.51 -1.08 19.29
CA LEU A 121 -23.15 0.19 19.66
C LEU A 121 -23.71 0.13 21.08
N ALA A 122 -24.28 -1.00 21.50
CA ALA A 122 -24.75 -1.18 22.87
C ALA A 122 -23.60 -1.13 23.89
N ASP A 123 -22.46 -1.74 23.58
CA ASP A 123 -21.25 -1.66 24.41
C ASP A 123 -20.66 -0.23 24.45
N ALA A 124 -20.70 0.48 23.33
CA ALA A 124 -20.26 1.88 23.24
C ALA A 124 -21.17 2.82 24.04
N ASP A 125 -22.49 2.62 23.99
CA ASP A 125 -23.48 3.41 24.72
C ASP A 125 -23.41 3.12 26.23
N ALA A 126 -23.21 1.85 26.64
CA ALA A 126 -23.01 1.46 28.03
C ALA A 126 -21.71 2.04 28.61
N THR A 127 -20.63 2.06 27.81
CA THR A 127 -19.35 2.67 28.20
C THR A 127 -19.47 4.20 28.33
N THR A 128 -20.27 4.84 27.46
CA THR A 128 -20.49 6.29 27.48
C THR A 128 -21.40 6.72 28.64
N ALA A 129 -22.40 5.90 29.02
CA ALA A 129 -23.26 6.17 30.17
C ALA A 129 -22.50 6.08 31.50
N SER A 130 -21.64 5.06 31.66
CA SER A 130 -20.83 4.90 32.88
C SER A 130 -19.78 6.00 33.07
N GLN A 131 -19.37 6.70 32.01
CA GLN A 131 -18.44 7.84 32.10
C GLN A 131 -19.13 9.17 32.44
N ARG A 132 -20.44 9.31 32.14
CA ARG A 132 -21.21 10.51 32.47
C ARG A 132 -21.67 10.52 33.93
N ASP A 133 -21.98 9.35 34.49
CA ASP A 133 -22.36 9.23 35.90
C ASP A 133 -21.18 9.48 36.87
N GLU A 134 -19.92 9.36 36.39
CA GLU A 134 -18.72 9.70 37.17
C GLU A 134 -18.34 11.19 37.12
N GLU A 135 -18.74 11.95 36.08
CA GLU A 135 -18.47 13.40 35.98
C GLU A 135 -19.46 14.28 36.76
N ASP A 136 -20.70 13.83 36.97
CA ASP A 136 -21.74 14.61 37.69
C ASP A 136 -21.70 14.41 39.22
N ALA A 137 -20.72 13.64 39.72
CA ALA A 137 -20.51 13.34 41.14
C ALA A 137 -19.31 14.07 41.78
N THR A 138 -18.72 15.06 41.08
CA THR A 138 -17.64 15.94 41.58
C THR A 138 -18.00 17.42 41.59
#